data_AF-A0A9E4AT77-F1
#
_entry.id   AF-A0A9E4AT77-F1
#
_cell.length_a   1.000
_cell.length_b   1.000
_cell.length_c   1.000
_cell.angle_alpha   90.00
_cell.angle_beta   90.00
_cell.angle_gamma   90.00
#
_symmetry.space_group_name_H-M   'P 1'
#
loop_
_entity.id
_entity.type
_entity.pdbx_description
1 polymer ?
#
loop_
_entity_poly.entity_id
_entity_poly.type
_entity_poly.pdbx_seq_one_letter_code
_entity_poly.pdbx_strand_id
1 'polypeptide(L)' 'MTELAKMTMATIVPTLRYQDAHAAIDWLERAFGFHRHFVVEDGEGGVAHAQLTFGNGMIMLSSAHDDEFGQMQR' A
#
# COMPACT_ATOMS: atom_id res chain seq x y z
N MET A 1 10.83 9.35 17.01
CA MET A 1 11.18 8.23 16.09
C MET A 1 10.54 8.40 14.72
N THR A 2 9.26 8.74 14.60
CA THR A 2 8.55 8.95 13.32
C THR A 2 9.01 10.19 12.52
N GLU A 3 9.50 11.25 13.17
CA GLU A 3 9.97 12.48 12.50
C GLU A 3 11.14 12.23 11.53
N LEU A 4 12.16 11.47 11.96
CA LEU A 4 13.35 11.15 11.15
C LEU A 4 12.99 10.29 9.92
N ALA A 5 12.05 9.34 10.09
CA ALA A 5 11.57 8.51 9.00
C ALA A 5 10.84 9.34 7.92
N LYS A 6 10.16 10.43 8.30
CA LYS A 6 9.48 11.33 7.36
C LYS A 6 10.42 12.24 6.54
N MET A 7 11.69 12.35 6.94
CA MET A 7 12.69 13.22 6.31
C MET A 7 13.71 12.45 5.46
N THR A 8 13.63 11.12 5.38
CA THR A 8 14.58 10.28 4.61
C THR A 8 13.99 9.81 3.28
N MET A 9 14.55 10.25 2.15
CA MET A 9 14.02 9.90 0.82
C MET A 9 14.18 8.39 0.56
N ALA A 10 13.06 7.68 0.46
CA ALA A 10 13.07 6.25 0.17
C ALA A 10 13.47 6.01 -1.29
N THR A 11 14.57 5.29 -1.50
CA THR A 11 15.04 4.90 -2.86
C THR A 11 14.36 3.66 -3.39
N ILE A 12 13.64 2.93 -2.54
CA ILE A 12 12.88 1.72 -2.86
C ILE A 12 11.44 1.96 -2.41
N VAL A 13 10.49 1.63 -3.28
CA VAL A 13 9.05 1.69 -2.98
C VAL A 13 8.55 0.25 -2.86
N PRO A 14 8.27 -0.25 -1.65
CA PRO A 14 7.72 -1.59 -1.48
C PRO A 14 6.34 -1.70 -2.13
N THR A 15 6.07 -2.86 -2.74
CA THR A 15 4.76 -3.21 -3.28
C THR A 15 4.18 -4.36 -2.48
N LEU A 16 2.98 -4.16 -1.94
CA LEU A 16 2.31 -5.11 -1.06
C LEU A 16 1.03 -5.64 -1.72
N ARG A 17 0.63 -6.85 -1.37
CA ARG A 17 -0.68 -7.39 -1.74
C ARG A 17 -1.47 -7.76 -0.50
N TYR A 18 -2.71 -7.29 -0.44
CA TYR A 18 -3.61 -7.56 0.69
C TYR A 18 -4.84 -8.33 0.22
N GLN A 19 -5.31 -9.28 1.03
CA GLN A 19 -6.56 -9.98 0.75
C GLN A 19 -7.76 -9.01 0.71
N ASP A 20 -7.75 -8.00 1.59
CA ASP A 20 -8.69 -6.88 1.57
C ASP A 20 -7.89 -5.57 1.52
N ALA A 21 -7.68 -5.05 0.31
CA ALA A 21 -6.88 -3.85 0.08
C ALA A 21 -7.53 -2.59 0.67
N HIS A 22 -8.86 -2.47 0.66
CA HIS A 22 -9.56 -1.33 1.24
C HIS A 22 -9.38 -1.28 2.75
N ALA A 23 -9.61 -2.41 3.44
CA ALA A 23 -9.41 -2.50 4.87
C ALA A 23 -7.94 -2.24 5.26
N ALA A 24 -6.99 -2.72 4.44
CA ALA A 24 -5.57 -2.45 4.65
C ALA A 24 -5.23 -0.96 4.52
N ILE A 25 -5.73 -0.27 3.49
CA ILE A 25 -5.55 1.18 3.33
C ILE A 25 -6.09 1.92 4.56
N ASP A 26 -7.34 1.66 4.95
CA ASP A 26 -7.97 2.31 6.11
C ASP A 26 -7.19 2.07 7.41
N TRP A 27 -6.62 0.87 7.57
CA TRP A 27 -5.80 0.54 8.71
C TRP A 27 -4.44 1.25 8.68
N LEU A 28 -3.75 1.28 7.54
CA LEU A 28 -2.45 1.92 7.38
C LEU A 28 -2.52 3.44 7.64
N GLU A 29 -3.60 4.09 7.20
CA GLU A 29 -3.84 5.49 7.52
C GLU A 29 -4.06 5.70 9.03
N ARG A 30 -4.92 4.91 9.66
CA ARG A 30 -5.24 5.08 11.09
C ARG A 30 -4.10 4.69 12.03
N ALA A 31 -3.39 3.60 11.72
CA ALA A 31 -2.37 3.03 12.60
C ALA A 31 -1.02 3.74 12.48
N PHE A 32 -0.63 4.13 11.26
CA PHE A 32 0.69 4.72 11.01
C PHE A 32 0.63 6.16 10.52
N GLY A 33 -0.52 6.66 10.08
CA GLY A 33 -0.65 8.01 9.53
C GLY A 33 -0.21 8.10 8.07
N PHE A 34 -0.32 7.01 7.30
CA PHE A 34 -0.23 7.09 5.84
C PHE A 34 -1.34 7.98 5.27
N HIS A 35 -1.14 8.48 4.06
CA HIS A 35 -2.14 9.21 3.30
C HIS A 35 -2.36 8.55 1.93
N ARG A 36 -3.62 8.34 1.55
CA ARG A 36 -4.00 8.01 0.16
C ARG A 36 -3.50 9.08 -0.79
N HIS A 37 -2.57 8.71 -1.67
CA HIS A 37 -2.11 9.56 -2.75
C HIS A 37 -2.86 9.26 -4.06
N PHE A 38 -3.05 7.97 -4.36
CA PHE A 38 -3.73 7.51 -5.57
C PHE A 38 -4.34 6.13 -5.32
N VAL A 39 -5.56 5.89 -5.81
CA VAL A 39 -6.24 4.60 -5.72
C VAL A 39 -7.00 4.35 -7.02
N VAL A 40 -6.86 3.15 -7.56
CA VAL A 40 -7.54 2.65 -8.75
C VAL A 40 -8.26 1.35 -8.38
N GLU A 41 -9.58 1.38 -8.51
CA GLU A 41 -10.44 0.21 -8.36
C GLU A 41 -10.21 -0.79 -9.51
N ASP A 42 -10.33 -2.08 -9.23
CA ASP A 42 -10.22 -3.14 -10.25
C ASP A 42 -11.50 -3.41 -11.04
N GLY A 43 -12.63 -2.85 -10.59
CA GLY A 43 -13.96 -3.05 -11.19
C GLY A 43 -14.72 -4.25 -10.64
N GLU A 44 -14.11 -5.07 -9.78
CA GLU A 44 -14.66 -6.29 -9.18
C GLU A 44 -14.77 -6.18 -7.64
N GLY A 45 -14.60 -4.97 -7.10
CA GLY A 45 -14.70 -4.66 -5.67
C GLY A 45 -13.36 -4.73 -4.91
N GLY A 46 -12.24 -4.80 -5.62
CA GLY A 46 -10.90 -4.68 -5.07
C GLY A 46 -10.12 -3.49 -5.65
N VAL A 47 -8.84 -3.41 -5.28
CA VAL A 47 -7.92 -2.35 -5.70
C VAL A 47 -6.92 -2.89 -6.70
N ALA A 48 -6.99 -2.41 -7.95
CA ALA A 48 -5.99 -2.73 -8.96
C ALA A 48 -4.62 -2.12 -8.62
N HIS A 49 -4.62 -0.88 -8.11
CA HIS A 49 -3.40 -0.17 -7.73
C HIS A 49 -3.67 0.94 -6.73
N ALA A 50 -2.88 1.03 -5.67
CA ALA A 50 -2.89 2.14 -4.73
C ALA A 50 -1.49 2.58 -4.36
N GLN A 51 -1.36 3.87 -4.06
CA GLN A 51 -0.15 4.52 -3.57
C GLN A 51 -0.48 5.25 -2.27
N LEU A 52 0.23 4.90 -1.20
CA LEU A 52 0.12 5.56 0.10
C LEU A 52 1.45 6.23 0.46
N THR A 53 1.40 7.48 0.91
CA THR A 53 2.59 8.27 1.28
C THR A 53 2.68 8.46 2.79
N PHE A 54 3.92 8.54 3.29
CA PHE A 54 4.21 8.88 4.68
C PHE A 54 5.49 9.72 4.75
N GLY A 55 5.34 11.02 5.04
CA GLY A 55 6.44 11.97 4.93
C GLY A 55 6.97 12.01 3.49
N ASN A 56 8.21 11.59 3.30
CA ASN A 56 8.87 11.51 2.00
C ASN A 56 9.08 10.07 1.49
N GLY A 57 8.42 9.10 2.12
CA GLY A 57 8.34 7.71 1.65
C GLY A 57 6.98 7.38 1.03
N MET A 58 6.94 6.26 0.31
CA MET A 58 5.74 5.71 -0.32
C MET A 58 5.74 4.19 -0.21
N ILE A 59 4.54 3.62 -0.16
CA ILE A 59 4.29 2.22 -0.48
C ILE A 59 3.28 2.14 -1.62
N MET A 60 3.39 1.09 -2.41
CA MET A 60 2.36 0.69 -3.36
C MET A 60 1.66 -0.55 -2.85
N LEU A 61 0.37 -0.69 -3.15
CA LEU A 61 -0.35 -1.91 -2.84
C LEU A 61 -1.45 -2.21 -3.85
N SER A 62 -1.84 -3.47 -3.94
CA SER A 62 -3.02 -3.93 -4.68
C SER A 62 -3.78 -4.99 -3.88
N SER A 63 -4.97 -5.35 -4.34
CA SER A 63 -5.61 -6.60 -3.94
C SER A 63 -4.71 -7.79 -4.26
N ALA A 64 -4.81 -8.83 -3.43
CA ALA A 64 -4.21 -10.11 -3.69
C ALA A 64 -4.98 -10.80 -4.83
N HIS A 65 -4.23 -11.37 -5.77
CA HIS A 65 -4.77 -12.16 -6.88
C HIS A 65 -4.15 -13.55 -6.85
N ASP A 66 -4.89 -14.56 -7.33
CA ASP A 66 -4.37 -15.91 -7.49
C ASP A 66 -3.59 -16.07 -8.80
N ASP A 67 -2.55 -15.25 -8.96
CA ASP A 67 -1.58 -15.34 -10.04
C ASP A 67 -0.28 -16.01 -9.54
N GLU A 68 0.68 -16.24 -10.44
CA GLU A 68 1.97 -16.86 -10.08
C GLU A 68 2.66 -16.14 -8.92
N PHE A 69 2.58 -14.81 -8.89
CA PHE A 69 3.19 -14.00 -7.83
C PHE A 69 2.43 -14.12 -6.50
N GLY A 70 1.09 -14.22 -6.54
CA GLY A 70 0.25 -14.48 -5.37
C GLY A 70 0.50 -15.86 -4.78
N GLN A 71 0.78 -16.87 -5.60
CA GLN A 71 1.12 -18.22 -5.15
C GLN A 71 2.48 -18.26 -4.44
N MET A 72 3.45 -17.42 -4.84
CA MET A 72 4.75 -17.30 -4.17
C MET A 72 4.68 -16.63 -2.78
N GLN A 73 3.57 -15.93 -2.46
CA GLN A 73 3.39 -15.17 -1.22
C GLN A 73 2.58 -15.92 -0.15
N ARG A 74 2.21 -17.18 -0.39
CA ARG A 74 1.44 -18.01 0.56
C ARG A 74 2.30 -18.72 1.58
#